data_AF-A0A9D0BXE6-F1
#
_entry.id   AF-A0A9D0BXE6-F1
#
_cell.length_a   1.000
_cell.length_b   1.000
_cell.length_c   1.000
_cell.angle_alpha   90.00
_cell.angle_beta   90.00
_cell.angle_gamma   90.00
#
_symmetry.space_group_name_H-M   'P 1'
#
loop_
_entity.id
_entity.type
_entity.pdbx_description
1 polymer ?
#
loop_
_entity_poly.entity_id
_entity_poly.type
_entity_poly.pdbx_seq_one_letter_code
_entity_poly.pdbx_strand_id
1 'polypeptide(L)'
;MRQYICSGCGANYDVADQRFRCDCGEVLELTTDWIFEKNKIDAGNHTIWRYRQFLPIESDDAIVSMGEGWTPLVRFSYRDLNLQLKTEYLSPTGSFKDRGASVLISLLKEIGISKFVEDSSGNAGAATAAYAARAGLRCEIFTPDYASGGKLEQIRAYGAILHRIRGTRQETARAVIKAARTEYYASHNWNPFFRQGLKTIAYEIAEQLNWQTPDAVITPLGYGGLFLSMYRG
;
A
#
# COMPACT_ATOMS: atom_id res chain seq x y z
N MET A 1 -18.22 11.73 2.64
CA MET A 1 -17.49 10.98 3.68
C MET A 1 -17.12 9.65 3.08
N ARG A 2 -15.84 9.27 3.16
CA ARG A 2 -15.38 7.97 2.64
C ARG A 2 -15.86 6.84 3.55
N GLN A 3 -16.41 5.78 2.96
CA GLN A 3 -16.89 4.61 3.67
C GLN A 3 -16.29 3.35 3.06
N TYR A 4 -16.26 2.27 3.82
CA TYR A 4 -16.07 0.95 3.25
C TYR A 4 -17.37 0.47 2.63
N ILE A 5 -17.29 -0.15 1.44
CA ILE A 5 -18.39 -0.87 0.81
C ILE A 5 -17.95 -2.30 0.51
N CYS A 6 -18.78 -3.27 0.90
CA CYS A 6 -18.51 -4.68 0.61
C CYS A 6 -18.73 -4.99 -0.88
N SER A 7 -17.75 -5.62 -1.53
CA SER A 7 -17.83 -6.02 -2.94
C SER A 7 -18.89 -7.08 -3.24
N GLY A 8 -19.31 -7.87 -2.25
CA GLY A 8 -20.27 -8.95 -2.42
C GLY A 8 -21.71 -8.58 -2.07
N CYS A 9 -21.93 -8.04 -0.86
CA CYS A 9 -23.27 -7.76 -0.34
C CYS A 9 -23.66 -6.27 -0.34
N GLY A 10 -22.74 -5.37 -0.70
CA GLY A 10 -23.02 -3.92 -0.75
C GLY A 10 -23.18 -3.24 0.62
N ALA A 11 -22.93 -3.95 1.73
CA ALA A 11 -22.97 -3.35 3.08
C ALA A 11 -21.94 -2.23 3.21
N ASN A 12 -22.33 -1.14 3.87
CA ASN A 12 -21.47 0.01 4.13
C ASN A 12 -21.00 0.02 5.59
N TYR A 13 -19.75 0.44 5.80
CA TYR A 13 -19.14 0.53 7.12
C TYR A 13 -18.31 1.81 7.24
N ASP A 14 -18.14 2.29 8.47
CA ASP A 14 -17.28 3.44 8.71
C ASP A 14 -15.82 3.04 8.53
N VAL A 15 -14.97 3.97 8.07
CA VAL A 15 -13.54 3.73 7.94
C VAL A 15 -12.87 3.59 9.31
N ALA A 16 -13.43 4.22 10.35
CA ALA A 16 -13.03 4.05 11.74
C ALA A 16 -13.43 2.68 12.31
N ASP A 17 -14.34 1.95 11.65
CA ASP A 17 -14.62 0.57 12.04
C ASP A 17 -13.36 -0.26 11.79
N GLN A 18 -12.80 -0.86 12.84
CA GLN A 18 -11.54 -1.61 12.81
C GLN A 18 -11.70 -2.98 12.14
N ARG A 19 -12.08 -2.97 10.86
CA ARG A 19 -12.51 -4.14 10.10
C ARG A 19 -11.62 -4.29 8.87
N PHE A 20 -11.18 -5.51 8.62
CA PHE A 20 -10.40 -5.85 7.43
C PHE A 20 -11.24 -6.54 6.36
N ARG A 21 -12.46 -6.99 6.67
CA ARG A 21 -13.39 -7.64 5.74
C ARG A 21 -14.84 -7.46 6.18
N CYS A 22 -15.76 -7.75 5.27
CA CYS A 22 -17.19 -7.80 5.57
C CYS A 22 -17.57 -9.04 6.41
N ASP A 23 -18.71 -8.99 7.10
CA ASP A 23 -19.28 -10.15 7.82
C ASP A 23 -19.65 -11.29 6.87
N CYS A 24 -19.96 -10.99 5.60
CA CYS A 24 -20.19 -12.02 4.57
C CYS A 24 -18.89 -12.67 4.07
N GLY A 25 -17.73 -12.23 4.54
CA GLY A 25 -16.41 -12.79 4.20
C GLY A 25 -15.71 -12.12 3.02
N GLU A 26 -16.42 -11.29 2.25
CA GLU A 26 -15.90 -10.57 1.08
C GLU A 26 -15.04 -9.35 1.43
N VAL A 27 -14.29 -8.88 0.44
CA VAL A 27 -13.39 -7.73 0.58
C VAL A 27 -14.16 -6.41 0.69
N LEU A 28 -13.52 -5.45 1.36
CA LEU A 28 -14.00 -4.07 1.43
C LEU A 28 -13.30 -3.22 0.38
N GLU A 29 -14.08 -2.39 -0.30
CA GLU A 29 -13.65 -1.32 -1.20
C GLU A 29 -13.98 0.03 -0.57
N LEU A 30 -13.52 1.12 -1.18
CA LEU A 30 -13.92 2.46 -0.79
C LEU A 30 -15.09 2.92 -1.65
N THR A 31 -16.05 3.63 -1.06
CA THR A 31 -17.17 4.26 -1.78
C THR A 31 -16.75 5.45 -2.65
N THR A 32 -15.47 5.81 -2.64
CA THR A 32 -14.96 7.02 -3.31
C THR A 32 -14.35 6.67 -4.65
N ASP A 33 -15.00 7.11 -5.72
CA ASP A 33 -14.42 7.21 -7.06
C ASP A 33 -14.00 8.66 -7.30
N TRP A 34 -12.70 8.93 -7.31
CA TRP A 34 -12.19 10.26 -7.64
C TRP A 34 -12.20 10.43 -9.16
N ILE A 35 -12.81 11.50 -9.63
CA ILE A 35 -12.60 11.98 -10.99
C ILE A 35 -11.23 12.65 -11.01
N PHE A 36 -10.32 12.15 -11.86
CA PHE A 36 -8.98 12.69 -11.96
C PHE A 36 -8.97 14.03 -12.70
N GLU A 37 -8.31 15.04 -12.13
CA GLU A 37 -8.27 16.40 -12.65
C GLU A 37 -6.83 16.95 -12.66
N LYS A 38 -6.24 17.15 -13.84
CA LYS A 38 -4.81 17.52 -13.97
C LYS A 38 -4.43 18.81 -13.23
N ASN A 39 -5.34 19.77 -13.12
CA ASN A 39 -5.13 21.05 -12.43
C ASN A 39 -5.09 20.93 -10.90
N LYS A 40 -5.45 19.78 -10.33
CA LYS A 40 -5.38 19.51 -8.87
C LYS A 40 -4.07 18.84 -8.44
N ILE A 41 -3.15 18.62 -9.37
CA ILE A 41 -1.83 18.05 -9.12
C ILE A 41 -0.93 19.11 -8.49
N ASP A 42 -0.29 18.79 -7.37
CA ASP A 42 0.75 19.63 -6.80
C ASP A 42 2.10 19.34 -7.47
N ALA A 43 2.39 20.10 -8.53
CA ALA A 43 3.64 19.98 -9.28
C ALA A 43 4.89 20.30 -8.43
N GLY A 44 4.77 20.97 -7.28
CA GLY A 44 5.90 21.26 -6.38
C GLY A 44 6.32 20.09 -5.49
N ASN A 45 5.48 19.06 -5.36
CA ASN A 45 5.71 17.93 -4.47
C ASN A 45 6.22 16.70 -5.24
N HIS A 46 7.37 16.13 -4.89
CA HIS A 46 7.95 14.96 -5.57
C HIS A 46 7.65 13.62 -4.88
N THR A 47 6.54 13.52 -4.16
CA THR A 47 6.08 12.28 -3.52
C THR A 47 4.75 11.82 -4.12
N ILE A 48 4.20 10.69 -3.66
CA ILE A 48 2.83 10.28 -4.01
C ILE A 48 1.78 11.32 -3.60
N TRP A 49 2.10 12.16 -2.60
CA TRP A 49 1.22 13.22 -2.12
C TRP A 49 1.12 14.39 -3.08
N ARG A 50 1.87 14.40 -4.19
CA ARG A 50 1.53 15.18 -5.40
C ARG A 50 0.07 14.99 -5.82
N TYR A 51 -0.47 13.80 -5.62
CA TYR A 51 -1.84 13.41 -5.96
C TYR A 51 -2.78 13.48 -4.75
N ARG A 52 -2.48 14.32 -3.76
CA ARG A 52 -3.21 14.40 -2.48
C ARG A 52 -4.73 14.51 -2.65
N GLN A 53 -5.19 15.23 -3.67
CA GLN A 53 -6.61 15.45 -3.97
C GLN A 53 -7.35 14.18 -4.44
N PHE A 54 -6.60 13.13 -4.81
CA PHE A 54 -7.12 11.84 -5.30
C PHE A 54 -6.83 10.68 -4.34
N LEU A 55 -6.35 10.98 -3.13
CA LEU A 55 -6.05 9.98 -2.11
C LEU A 55 -7.04 10.09 -0.94
N PRO A 56 -7.45 8.97 -0.34
CA PRO A 56 -8.49 8.91 0.69
C PRO A 56 -7.99 9.34 2.07
N ILE A 57 -7.21 10.41 2.20
CA ILE A 57 -6.81 10.94 3.51
C ILE A 57 -7.56 12.26 3.70
N GLU A 58 -8.12 12.50 4.89
CA GLU A 58 -8.93 13.68 5.18
C GLU A 58 -8.09 14.74 5.90
N SER A 59 -7.17 14.33 6.77
CA SER A 59 -6.28 15.22 7.51
C SER A 59 -4.85 15.20 6.97
N ASP A 60 -4.35 16.36 6.55
CA ASP A 60 -2.95 16.51 6.11
C ASP A 60 -1.95 16.26 7.25
N ASP A 61 -2.33 16.53 8.50
CA ASP A 61 -1.50 16.25 9.68
C ASP A 61 -1.30 14.74 9.90
N ALA A 62 -2.20 13.92 9.36
CA ALA A 62 -2.09 12.47 9.43
C ALA A 62 -1.14 11.88 8.37
N ILE A 63 -0.68 12.67 7.39
CA ILE A 63 0.19 12.17 6.33
C ILE A 63 1.53 11.67 6.89
N VAL A 64 1.87 10.44 6.53
CA VAL A 64 3.15 9.79 6.85
C VAL A 64 3.86 9.49 5.55
N SER A 65 4.92 10.24 5.26
CA SER A 65 5.76 10.05 4.09
C SER A 65 7.24 9.92 4.47
N MET A 66 7.97 9.18 3.64
CA MET A 66 9.44 9.11 3.63
C MET A 66 10.02 9.56 2.29
N GLY A 67 9.22 10.26 1.45
CA GLY A 67 9.65 10.71 0.13
C GLY A 67 9.36 9.71 -0.99
N GLU A 68 8.52 8.71 -0.77
CA GLU A 68 8.09 7.76 -1.80
C GLU A 68 7.28 8.43 -2.90
N GLY A 69 7.47 7.97 -4.13
CA GLY A 69 6.85 8.53 -5.31
C GLY A 69 7.88 9.17 -6.22
N TRP A 70 7.37 9.75 -7.31
CA TRP A 70 8.11 10.38 -8.39
C TRP A 70 9.34 9.61 -8.85
N THR A 71 9.24 8.28 -8.89
CA THR A 71 10.35 7.43 -9.25
C THR A 71 10.71 7.65 -10.72
N PRO A 72 11.99 7.50 -11.11
CA PRO A 72 12.41 7.67 -12.49
C PRO A 72 11.63 6.80 -13.48
N LEU A 73 11.34 7.37 -14.64
CA LEU A 73 10.86 6.66 -15.81
C LEU A 73 12.00 6.62 -16.83
N VAL A 74 12.81 5.56 -16.74
CA VAL A 74 14.09 5.46 -17.44
C VAL A 74 13.87 4.92 -18.85
N ARG A 75 14.35 5.64 -19.86
CA ARG A 75 14.35 5.13 -21.24
C ARG A 75 15.35 4.01 -21.39
N PHE A 76 14.91 2.92 -22.01
CA PHE A 76 15.72 1.73 -22.23
C PHE A 76 15.41 1.15 -23.60
N SER A 77 16.41 0.97 -24.44
CA SER A 77 16.26 0.33 -25.74
C SER A 77 16.76 -1.11 -25.66
N TYR A 78 15.93 -2.06 -26.12
CA TYR A 78 16.28 -3.47 -26.19
C TYR A 78 15.93 -4.02 -27.57
N ARG A 79 16.95 -4.31 -28.38
CA ARG A 79 16.80 -4.60 -29.82
C ARG A 79 16.05 -3.43 -30.49
N ASP A 80 14.98 -3.71 -31.24
CA ASP A 80 14.16 -2.70 -31.91
C ASP A 80 13.03 -2.14 -31.04
N LEU A 81 12.98 -2.50 -29.74
CA LEU A 81 11.96 -2.02 -28.81
C LEU A 81 12.45 -0.81 -28.02
N ASN A 82 11.63 0.25 -28.01
CA ASN A 82 11.79 1.40 -27.12
C ASN A 82 10.93 1.20 -25.88
N LEU A 83 11.58 0.96 -24.74
CA LEU A 83 10.92 0.69 -23.47
C LEU A 83 11.15 1.86 -22.51
N GLN A 84 10.26 1.96 -21.52
CA GLN A 84 10.43 2.83 -20.38
C GLN A 84 10.28 2.00 -19.10
N LEU A 85 11.25 2.15 -18.19
CA LEU A 85 11.33 1.40 -16.95
C LEU A 85 10.93 2.31 -15.79
N LYS A 86 9.80 2.01 -15.15
CA LYS A 86 9.39 2.70 -13.92
C LYS A 86 10.13 2.09 -12.73
N THR A 87 11.16 2.76 -12.23
CA THR A 87 12.14 2.17 -11.30
C THR A 87 11.70 2.25 -9.84
N GLU A 88 10.68 1.48 -9.48
CA GLU A 88 10.09 1.45 -8.13
C GLU A 88 10.99 0.86 -7.03
N TYR A 89 12.11 0.23 -7.39
CA TYR A 89 13.09 -0.24 -6.42
C TYR A 89 13.91 0.91 -5.81
N LEU A 90 13.78 2.13 -6.32
CA LEU A 90 14.40 3.34 -5.74
C LEU A 90 13.56 3.99 -4.64
N SER A 91 12.40 3.43 -4.31
CA SER A 91 11.60 3.88 -3.16
C SER A 91 12.32 3.61 -1.82
N PRO A 92 11.97 4.31 -0.72
CA PRO A 92 12.70 4.29 0.56
C PRO A 92 13.07 2.90 1.12
N THR A 93 12.19 1.90 1.00
CA THR A 93 12.45 0.52 1.47
C THR A 93 12.86 -0.45 0.35
N GLY A 94 13.05 0.09 -0.85
CA GLY A 94 13.48 -0.63 -2.04
C GLY A 94 12.35 -1.29 -2.82
N SER A 95 11.10 -0.81 -2.71
CA SER A 95 9.99 -1.34 -3.50
C SER A 95 8.77 -0.42 -3.59
N PHE A 96 7.94 -0.67 -4.60
CA PHE A 96 6.64 0.01 -4.79
C PHE A 96 5.66 -0.11 -3.60
N LYS A 97 5.91 -1.02 -2.64
CA LYS A 97 5.05 -1.20 -1.46
C LYS A 97 5.04 0.03 -0.56
N ASP A 98 6.06 0.88 -0.65
CA ASP A 98 6.16 2.14 0.07
C ASP A 98 4.97 3.06 -0.19
N ARG A 99 4.49 3.10 -1.44
CA ARG A 99 3.33 3.92 -1.81
C ARG A 99 2.08 3.51 -1.06
N GLY A 100 1.82 2.20 -0.99
CA GLY A 100 0.67 1.65 -0.28
C GLY A 100 0.80 1.79 1.23
N ALA A 101 2.00 1.56 1.77
CA ALA A 101 2.29 1.72 3.18
C ALA A 101 2.10 3.18 3.63
N SER A 102 2.56 4.15 2.84
CA SER A 102 2.37 5.57 3.09
C SER A 102 0.89 5.93 3.29
N VAL A 103 0.01 5.52 2.37
CA VAL A 103 -1.43 5.80 2.49
C VAL A 103 -2.07 5.04 3.64
N LEU A 104 -1.77 3.74 3.81
CA LEU A 104 -2.36 2.93 4.87
C LEU A 104 -1.94 3.41 6.27
N ILE A 105 -0.66 3.72 6.48
CA ILE A 105 -0.18 4.19 7.78
C ILE A 105 -0.68 5.62 8.06
N SER A 106 -0.83 6.46 7.03
CA SER A 106 -1.50 7.76 7.18
C SER A 106 -2.94 7.59 7.66
N LEU A 107 -3.68 6.62 7.09
CA LEU A 107 -5.01 6.27 7.59
C LEU A 107 -4.94 5.87 9.08
N LEU A 108 -4.06 4.94 9.45
CA LEU A 108 -3.97 4.45 10.83
C LEU A 108 -3.71 5.59 11.83
N LYS A 109 -2.83 6.52 11.46
CA LYS A 109 -2.57 7.73 12.25
C LYS A 109 -3.82 8.60 12.35
N GLU A 110 -4.54 8.79 11.25
CA GLU A 110 -5.77 9.60 11.20
C GLU A 110 -6.87 9.05 12.11
N ILE A 111 -7.09 7.73 12.11
CA ILE A 111 -8.12 7.07 12.91
C ILE A 111 -7.63 6.67 14.32
N GLY A 112 -6.47 7.18 14.76
CA GLY A 112 -5.97 7.01 16.12
C GLY A 112 -5.46 5.61 16.49
N ILE A 113 -5.12 4.78 15.51
CA ILE A 113 -4.56 3.44 15.74
C ILE A 113 -3.10 3.56 16.15
N SER A 114 -2.78 3.17 17.39
CA SER A 114 -1.42 3.21 17.95
C SER A 114 -0.65 1.89 17.79
N LYS A 115 -1.35 0.80 17.48
CA LYS A 115 -0.80 -0.55 17.33
C LYS A 115 -1.59 -1.35 16.30
N PHE A 116 -0.88 -2.12 15.47
CA PHE A 116 -1.51 -2.98 14.46
C PHE A 116 -0.66 -4.23 14.16
N VAL A 117 -1.29 -5.19 13.49
CA VAL A 117 -0.66 -6.45 13.04
C VAL A 117 -0.71 -6.57 11.52
N GLU A 118 0.25 -7.30 10.95
CA GLU A 118 0.27 -7.64 9.52
C GLU A 118 0.98 -8.99 9.22
N ASP A 119 0.62 -9.72 8.16
CA ASP A 119 1.17 -11.03 7.78
C ASP A 119 2.04 -11.04 6.50
N SER A 120 3.16 -10.33 6.53
CA SER A 120 4.06 -10.28 5.37
C SER A 120 5.53 -10.51 5.73
N SER A 121 6.14 -11.51 5.11
CA SER A 121 7.58 -11.78 5.20
C SER A 121 8.42 -11.07 4.13
N GLY A 122 7.82 -10.19 3.33
CA GLY A 122 8.45 -9.58 2.15
C GLY A 122 8.38 -8.05 2.14
N ASN A 123 8.34 -7.48 0.93
CA ASN A 123 8.35 -6.03 0.72
C ASN A 123 7.23 -5.29 1.45
N ALA A 124 6.02 -5.87 1.56
CA ALA A 124 4.92 -5.20 2.26
C ALA A 124 5.20 -5.11 3.77
N GLY A 125 5.68 -6.19 4.39
CA GLY A 125 6.08 -6.16 5.80
C GLY A 125 7.19 -5.16 6.06
N ALA A 126 8.21 -5.12 5.20
CA ALA A 126 9.31 -4.14 5.31
C ALA A 126 8.84 -2.69 5.16
N ALA A 127 8.00 -2.39 4.16
CA ALA A 127 7.41 -1.07 3.97
C ALA A 127 6.55 -0.68 5.18
N THR A 128 5.56 -1.50 5.54
CA THR A 128 4.66 -1.25 6.66
C THR A 128 5.42 -1.01 7.98
N ALA A 129 6.46 -1.80 8.27
CA ALA A 129 7.30 -1.60 9.45
C ALA A 129 8.04 -0.25 9.42
N ALA A 130 8.61 0.14 8.28
CA ALA A 130 9.31 1.41 8.12
C ALA A 130 8.40 2.62 8.34
N TYR A 131 7.23 2.61 7.70
CA TYR A 131 6.25 3.70 7.82
C TYR A 131 5.64 3.75 9.22
N ALA A 132 5.42 2.60 9.87
CA ALA A 132 5.00 2.56 11.27
C ALA A 132 6.04 3.19 12.20
N ALA A 133 7.32 2.87 12.02
CA ALA A 133 8.40 3.47 12.78
C ALA A 133 8.45 5.00 12.58
N ARG A 134 8.31 5.46 11.32
CA ARG A 134 8.23 6.89 10.98
C ARG A 134 7.06 7.60 11.65
N ALA A 135 5.93 6.91 11.81
CA ALA A 135 4.71 7.43 12.41
C ALA A 135 4.63 7.26 13.95
N GLY A 136 5.59 6.56 14.56
CA GLY A 136 5.55 6.23 15.98
C GLY A 136 4.50 5.16 16.34
N LEU A 137 4.05 4.34 15.38
CA LEU A 137 3.08 3.27 15.60
C LEU A 137 3.77 1.95 15.93
N ARG A 138 3.17 1.15 16.83
CA ARG A 138 3.65 -0.20 17.12
C ARG A 138 3.18 -1.17 16.04
N CYS A 139 4.14 -1.84 15.40
CA CYS A 139 3.89 -2.79 14.32
C CYS A 139 4.32 -4.19 14.74
N GLU A 140 3.44 -5.17 14.60
CA GLU A 140 3.78 -6.59 14.74
C GLU A 140 3.59 -7.31 13.40
N ILE A 141 4.63 -8.01 12.95
CA ILE A 141 4.65 -8.70 11.66
C ILE A 141 4.68 -10.22 11.88
N PHE A 142 3.70 -10.92 11.32
CA PHE A 142 3.56 -12.38 11.34
C PHE A 142 4.18 -12.96 10.08
N THR A 143 5.10 -13.92 10.23
CA THR A 143 5.80 -14.55 9.11
C THR A 143 5.97 -16.05 9.33
N PRO A 144 5.98 -16.87 8.27
CA PRO A 144 6.35 -18.28 8.43
C PRO A 144 7.76 -18.43 9.01
N ASP A 145 7.97 -19.42 9.86
CA ASP A 145 9.25 -19.69 10.52
C ASP A 145 10.39 -20.10 9.57
N TYR A 146 10.06 -20.56 8.36
CA TYR A 146 11.02 -20.83 7.29
C TYR A 146 11.37 -19.59 6.46
N ALA A 147 10.60 -18.50 6.56
CA ALA A 147 10.91 -17.28 5.81
C ALA A 147 12.28 -16.76 6.27
N SER A 148 13.15 -16.39 5.35
CA SER A 148 14.50 -15.91 5.69
C SER A 148 14.92 -14.82 4.70
N GLY A 149 16.00 -14.11 5.02
CA GLY A 149 16.62 -13.13 4.12
C GLY A 149 16.42 -11.67 4.54
N GLY A 150 17.01 -10.77 3.74
CA GLY A 150 17.21 -9.37 4.10
C GLY A 150 15.94 -8.57 4.39
N LYS A 151 14.76 -9.00 3.91
CA LYS A 151 13.50 -8.33 4.23
C LYS A 151 13.08 -8.51 5.68
N LEU A 152 13.39 -9.64 6.30
CA LEU A 152 13.11 -9.85 7.72
C LEU A 152 14.07 -9.06 8.60
N GLU A 153 15.33 -8.95 8.18
CA GLU A 153 16.29 -8.06 8.84
C GLU A 153 15.84 -6.60 8.73
N GLN A 154 15.34 -6.18 7.57
CA GLN A 154 14.78 -4.84 7.38
C GLN A 154 13.57 -4.59 8.30
N ILE A 155 12.65 -5.55 8.41
CA ILE A 155 11.50 -5.47 9.34
C ILE A 155 11.97 -5.29 10.79
N ARG A 156 12.94 -6.10 11.23
CA ARG A 156 13.51 -6.02 12.58
C ARG A 156 14.27 -4.70 12.81
N ALA A 157 15.01 -4.23 11.81
CA ALA A 157 15.78 -2.99 11.89
C ALA A 157 14.89 -1.76 12.05
N TYR A 158 13.67 -1.78 11.48
CA TYR A 158 12.66 -0.74 11.72
C TYR A 158 11.93 -0.89 13.07
N GLY A 159 12.27 -1.87 13.89
CA GLY A 159 11.73 -2.03 15.24
C GLY A 159 10.37 -2.74 15.33
N ALA A 160 9.90 -3.36 14.25
CA ALA A 160 8.68 -4.17 14.30
C ALA A 160 8.91 -5.48 15.08
N ILE A 161 7.89 -5.90 15.83
CA ILE A 161 7.91 -7.18 16.55
C ILE A 161 7.64 -8.29 15.53
N LEU A 162 8.61 -9.19 15.34
CA LEU A 162 8.49 -10.27 14.36
C LEU A 162 8.00 -11.57 15.03
N HIS A 163 6.78 -11.98 14.70
CA HIS A 163 6.21 -13.27 15.11
C HIS A 163 6.51 -14.34 14.06
N ARG A 164 7.31 -15.34 14.47
CA ARG A 164 7.69 -16.48 13.63
C ARG A 164 6.71 -17.61 13.84
N ILE A 165 5.85 -17.86 12.87
CA ILE A 165 4.77 -18.84 12.95
C ILE A 165 5.21 -20.15 12.32
N ARG A 166 5.23 -21.22 13.11
CA ARG A 166 5.55 -22.56 12.61
C ARG A 166 4.48 -23.04 11.62
N GLY A 167 4.91 -23.52 10.46
CA GLY A 167 4.02 -24.12 9.47
C GLY A 167 3.81 -23.29 8.22
N THR A 168 2.64 -23.43 7.58
CA THR A 168 2.40 -22.88 6.23
C THR A 168 2.03 -21.39 6.24
N ARG A 169 1.93 -20.80 5.04
CA ARG A 169 1.37 -19.45 4.89
C ARG A 169 -0.07 -19.34 5.42
N GLN A 170 -0.86 -20.42 5.33
CA GLN A 170 -2.21 -20.44 5.90
C GLN A 170 -2.18 -20.44 7.44
N GLU A 171 -1.23 -21.15 8.06
CA GLU A 171 -1.03 -21.08 9.52
C GLU A 171 -0.67 -19.66 9.97
N THR A 172 0.20 -18.99 9.21
CA THR A 172 0.54 -17.57 9.47
C THR A 172 -0.69 -16.67 9.34
N ALA A 173 -1.50 -16.85 8.29
CA ALA A 173 -2.74 -16.10 8.10
C ALA A 173 -3.76 -16.35 9.24
N ARG A 174 -3.88 -17.59 9.73
CA ARG A 174 -4.71 -17.90 10.90
C ARG A 174 -4.21 -17.22 12.16
N ALA A 175 -2.89 -17.16 12.36
CA ALA A 175 -2.28 -16.52 13.52
C ALA A 175 -2.54 -15.01 13.53
N VAL A 176 -2.37 -14.32 12.39
CA VAL A 176 -2.67 -12.88 12.32
C VAL A 176 -4.16 -12.60 12.49
N ILE A 177 -5.06 -13.45 11.93
CA ILE A 177 -6.51 -13.30 12.11
C ILE A 177 -6.91 -13.48 13.59
N LYS A 178 -6.20 -14.34 14.33
CA LYS A 178 -6.42 -14.47 15.77
C LYS A 178 -5.98 -13.20 16.52
N ALA A 179 -4.84 -12.61 16.16
CA ALA A 179 -4.37 -11.34 16.73
C ALA A 179 -5.27 -10.15 16.36
N ALA A 180 -5.86 -10.19 15.16
CA ALA A 180 -6.81 -9.21 14.64
C ALA A 180 -8.11 -9.09 15.45
N ARG A 181 -8.33 -9.96 16.45
CA ARG A 181 -9.46 -9.86 17.39
C ARG A 181 -9.29 -8.73 18.40
N THR A 182 -8.05 -8.33 18.66
CA THR A 182 -7.70 -7.29 19.66
C THR A 182 -6.87 -6.16 19.08
N GLU A 183 -6.26 -6.37 17.93
CA GLU A 183 -5.40 -5.40 17.25
C GLU A 183 -5.92 -5.12 15.84
N TYR A 184 -5.67 -3.92 15.31
CA TYR A 184 -6.05 -3.60 13.94
C TYR A 184 -5.24 -4.46 12.95
N TYR A 185 -5.91 -5.11 11.99
CA TYR A 185 -5.22 -5.88 10.95
C TYR A 185 -4.99 -5.03 9.70
N ALA A 186 -3.77 -4.50 9.56
CA ALA A 186 -3.38 -3.58 8.50
C ALA A 186 -2.92 -4.32 7.23
N SER A 187 -3.75 -5.23 6.73
CA SER A 187 -3.34 -6.10 5.63
C SER A 187 -3.20 -5.38 4.31
N HIS A 188 -2.02 -5.48 3.68
CA HIS A 188 -1.78 -4.95 2.34
C HIS A 188 -2.65 -5.62 1.25
N ASN A 189 -3.22 -6.79 1.55
CA ASN A 189 -4.09 -7.51 0.62
C ASN A 189 -5.57 -7.19 0.83
N TRP A 190 -6.00 -7.00 2.09
CA TRP A 190 -7.40 -6.74 2.42
C TRP A 190 -7.76 -5.26 2.44
N ASN A 191 -6.86 -4.42 2.96
CA ASN A 191 -7.17 -3.02 3.20
C ASN A 191 -7.16 -2.22 1.87
N PRO A 192 -8.27 -1.57 1.48
CA PRO A 192 -8.36 -0.87 0.21
C PRO A 192 -7.46 0.37 0.14
N PHE A 193 -7.07 0.97 1.27
CA PHE A 193 -6.20 2.14 1.30
C PHE A 193 -4.80 1.85 0.79
N PHE A 194 -4.29 0.63 1.01
CA PHE A 194 -3.00 0.23 0.48
C PHE A 194 -2.97 0.32 -1.06
N ARG A 195 -4.07 -0.09 -1.71
CA ARG A 195 -4.24 -0.01 -3.18
C ARG A 195 -4.30 1.43 -3.69
N GLN A 196 -4.77 2.37 -2.87
CA GLN A 196 -4.88 3.79 -3.23
C GLN A 196 -3.50 4.44 -3.35
N GLY A 197 -2.53 4.01 -2.54
CA GLY A 197 -1.14 4.42 -2.74
C GLY A 197 -0.55 3.87 -4.04
N LEU A 198 -0.79 2.59 -4.33
CA LEU A 198 -0.22 1.94 -5.52
C LEU A 198 -0.71 2.54 -6.84
N LYS A 199 -1.98 2.99 -6.91
CA LYS A 199 -2.55 3.55 -8.16
C LYS A 199 -1.80 4.81 -8.63
N THR A 200 -1.12 5.50 -7.71
CA THR A 200 -0.32 6.70 -8.03
C THR A 200 0.80 6.41 -9.02
N ILE A 201 1.24 5.15 -9.17
CA ILE A 201 2.19 4.78 -10.22
C ILE A 201 1.62 5.08 -11.62
N ALA A 202 0.32 4.83 -11.85
CA ALA A 202 -0.32 5.12 -13.12
C ALA A 202 -0.42 6.64 -13.36
N TYR A 203 -0.79 7.39 -12.33
CA TYR A 203 -0.80 8.86 -12.39
C TYR A 203 0.58 9.42 -12.74
N GLU A 204 1.64 8.92 -12.10
CA GLU A 204 3.01 9.34 -12.38
C GLU A 204 3.46 8.98 -13.79
N ILE A 205 3.15 7.77 -14.28
CA ILE A 205 3.48 7.39 -15.65
C ILE A 205 2.78 8.34 -16.64
N ALA A 206 1.49 8.59 -16.45
CA ALA A 206 0.73 9.50 -17.31
C ALA A 206 1.32 10.91 -17.28
N GLU A 207 1.64 11.44 -16.09
CA GLU A 207 2.22 12.78 -15.93
C GLU A 207 3.63 12.89 -16.52
N GLN A 208 4.51 11.93 -16.25
CA GLN A 208 5.89 11.90 -16.76
C GLN A 208 5.97 11.71 -18.27
N LEU A 209 4.93 11.14 -18.88
CA LEU A 209 4.75 11.03 -20.33
C LEU A 209 4.05 12.27 -20.94
N ASN A 210 3.91 13.37 -20.21
CA ASN A 210 3.16 14.55 -20.64
C ASN A 210 1.73 14.21 -21.11
N TRP A 211 1.08 13.29 -20.40
CA TRP A 211 -0.26 12.80 -20.69
C TRP A 211 -0.41 12.07 -22.02
N GLN A 212 0.69 11.57 -22.59
CA GLN A 212 0.67 10.65 -23.72
C GLN A 212 0.60 9.22 -23.18
N THR A 213 -0.53 8.56 -23.42
CA THR A 213 -0.74 7.18 -22.96
C THR A 213 0.24 6.23 -23.65
N PRO A 214 0.93 5.35 -22.91
CA PRO A 214 1.75 4.31 -23.53
C PRO A 214 0.86 3.29 -24.25
N ASP A 215 1.39 2.65 -25.29
CA ASP A 215 0.66 1.58 -26.01
C ASP A 215 0.37 0.37 -25.10
N ALA A 216 1.27 0.09 -24.16
CA ALA A 216 1.14 -0.99 -23.20
C ALA A 216 1.87 -0.67 -21.90
N VAL A 217 1.33 -1.20 -20.79
CA VAL A 217 1.99 -1.21 -19.48
C VAL A 217 2.15 -2.66 -19.04
N ILE A 218 3.39 -3.08 -18.78
CA ILE A 218 3.70 -4.43 -18.31
C ILE A 218 3.96 -4.35 -16.81
N THR A 219 3.20 -5.12 -16.02
CA THR A 219 3.37 -5.17 -14.56
C THR A 219 3.55 -6.62 -14.11
N PRO A 220 4.44 -6.91 -13.15
CA PRO A 220 4.56 -8.24 -12.59
C PRO A 220 3.31 -8.58 -11.77
N LEU A 221 2.75 -9.76 -12.00
CA LEU A 221 1.58 -10.25 -11.28
C LEU A 221 1.99 -11.17 -10.12
N GLY A 222 1.91 -10.65 -8.90
CA GLY A 222 1.97 -11.44 -7.66
C GLY A 222 0.56 -11.78 -7.17
N TYR A 223 0.14 -11.19 -6.05
CA TYR A 223 -1.23 -11.29 -5.52
C TYR A 223 -2.28 -10.49 -6.34
N GLY A 224 -1.86 -9.77 -7.39
CA GLY A 224 -2.77 -8.95 -8.22
C GLY A 224 -2.99 -7.51 -7.77
N GLY A 225 -2.62 -7.15 -6.53
CA GLY A 225 -2.84 -5.79 -6.01
C GLY A 225 -2.19 -4.67 -6.84
N LEU A 226 -0.97 -4.87 -7.36
CA LEU A 226 -0.32 -3.88 -8.23
C LEU A 226 -1.08 -3.71 -9.55
N PHE A 227 -1.41 -4.81 -10.22
CA PHE A 227 -2.14 -4.79 -11.48
C PHE A 227 -3.50 -4.10 -11.35
N LEU A 228 -4.28 -4.46 -10.33
CA LEU A 228 -5.58 -3.85 -10.08
C LEU A 228 -5.48 -2.36 -9.77
N SER A 229 -4.50 -1.96 -8.95
CA SER A 229 -4.26 -0.54 -8.66
C SER A 229 -3.84 0.25 -9.89
N MET A 230 -3.00 -0.32 -10.75
CA MET A 230 -2.58 0.29 -12.02
C MET A 230 -3.72 0.40 -13.03
N TYR A 231 -4.66 -0.54 -13.03
CA TYR A 231 -5.86 -0.48 -13.87
C TYR A 231 -6.85 0.59 -13.40
N ARG A 232 -6.96 0.81 -12.08
CA ARG A 232 -7.86 1.80 -11.49
C ARG A 232 -7.32 3.23 -11.48
N GLY A 233 -6.00 3.39 -11.58
CA GLY A 233 -5.35 4.70 -11.68
C GLY A 233 -5.29 5.13 -13.14
#